data_AF-A0A849Q6R1-F1
#
_entry.id   AF-A0A849Q6R1-F1
#
_cell.length_a   1.000
_cell.length_b   1.000
_cell.length_c   1.000
_cell.angle_alpha   90.00
_cell.angle_beta   90.00
_cell.angle_gamma   90.00
#
_symmetry.space_group_name_H-M   'P 1'
#
loop_
_entity.id
_entity.type
_entity.pdbx_description
1 polymer ?
#
loop_
_entity_poly.entity_id
_entity_poly.type
_entity_poly.pdbx_seq_one_letter_code
_entity_poly.pdbx_strand_id
1 'polypeptide(L)'
;MVEGGRFNRMGIWEGKEGRAIQVFGYLFVIFAIIVMAYSLVLVGLAEISFWIFILGLATDLLVAFALASFVMGIYYIRQFRHEGIVPIREVLKTILQVCLILALFFTFMVAVDALGMIDTGIDDPEDGSDNDLEGLDLAISLVLYFFRTFLGTTAAVVVVMVGGFGLMGTLYMMEVGIIPKFLLKVQDVTAREAFEDKIMMWVFNIHSALDTETILLDEPSVEKTFPWKRFRTAVVWQILFSFVVAIYISLNPWLSDDLDFDRLFRFVSVAIVTVPLLVIPWFIHLRLGSRIKGAHKDFYLYTAMRQRMVGLLITAGTLLIFVRLALENHSPEEIIMNFVEFTFMMVLLMIAFSFVYFNFFENKLAMEVYRRWMKAKEEADAVREEEVSPDGQDTE
;
A
#
# COMPACT_ATOMS: atom_id res chain seq x y z
N MET A 1 32.42 25.80 5.32
CA MET A 1 32.45 24.34 5.60
C MET A 1 31.98 24.03 7.04
N VAL A 2 31.06 24.82 7.58
CA VAL A 2 30.46 24.67 8.92
C VAL A 2 28.96 24.82 8.73
N GLU A 3 28.26 23.75 8.33
CA GLU A 3 26.78 23.81 8.26
C GLU A 3 26.08 22.44 8.22
N GLY A 4 26.80 21.32 8.03
CA GLY A 4 26.17 19.98 7.98
C GLY A 4 25.80 19.35 9.33
N GLY A 5 26.02 20.04 10.47
CA GLY A 5 26.02 19.40 11.79
C GLY A 5 24.74 19.52 12.62
N ARG A 6 23.84 20.48 12.35
CA ARG A 6 22.75 20.82 13.29
C ARG A 6 21.39 20.21 12.95
N PHE A 7 21.09 19.91 11.68
CA PHE A 7 19.86 19.18 11.31
C PHE A 7 19.84 17.71 11.77
N ASN A 8 20.96 17.19 12.28
CA ASN A 8 21.10 15.82 12.75
C ASN A 8 20.69 15.62 14.23
N ARG A 9 20.32 16.69 14.96
CA ARG A 9 19.88 16.60 16.38
C ARG A 9 18.39 16.39 16.58
N MET A 10 17.55 16.66 15.58
CA MET A 10 16.22 16.06 15.54
C MET A 10 16.42 14.62 15.09
N GLY A 11 16.63 13.69 16.02
CA GLY A 11 16.63 12.26 15.67
C GLY A 11 15.41 12.01 14.79
N ILE A 12 15.62 11.45 13.59
CA ILE A 12 14.54 11.21 12.58
C ILE A 12 13.37 10.45 13.23
N TRP A 13 13.65 9.78 14.33
CA TRP A 13 12.79 8.87 15.04
C TRP A 13 12.90 9.09 16.55
N GLU A 14 11.80 9.43 17.22
CA GLU A 14 11.78 9.53 18.67
C GLU A 14 11.54 8.14 19.29
N GLY A 15 12.51 7.66 20.07
CA GLY A 15 12.42 6.57 21.07
C GLY A 15 11.68 5.28 20.67
N LYS A 16 10.35 5.31 20.62
CA LYS A 16 9.51 4.14 20.28
C LYS A 16 9.47 3.89 18.77
N GLU A 17 9.49 4.93 17.95
CA GLU A 17 9.34 4.82 16.50
C GLU A 17 10.63 4.26 15.87
N GLY A 18 11.78 4.75 16.32
CA GLY A 18 13.09 4.28 15.86
C GLY A 18 13.30 2.81 16.22
N ARG A 19 12.86 2.40 17.41
CA ARG A 19 12.87 0.98 17.80
C ARG A 19 11.94 0.15 16.93
N ALA A 20 10.73 0.62 16.63
CA ALA A 20 9.80 -0.11 15.77
C ALA A 20 10.37 -0.32 14.35
N ILE A 21 11.03 0.69 13.78
CA ILE A 21 11.65 0.60 12.45
C ILE A 21 12.89 -0.28 12.46
N GLN A 22 13.71 -0.21 13.50
CA GLN A 22 14.83 -1.12 13.67
C GLN A 22 14.34 -2.57 13.77
N VAL A 23 13.31 -2.83 14.57
CA VAL A 23 12.70 -4.17 14.69
C VAL A 23 12.14 -4.63 13.34
N PHE A 24 11.42 -3.76 12.61
CA PHE A 24 10.95 -4.06 11.26
C PHE A 24 12.11 -4.40 10.32
N GLY A 25 13.19 -3.61 10.33
CA GLY A 25 14.39 -3.85 9.53
C GLY A 25 15.07 -5.18 9.86
N TYR A 26 15.20 -5.53 11.14
CA TYR A 26 15.74 -6.82 11.56
C TYR A 26 14.84 -7.98 11.12
N LEU A 27 13.52 -7.88 11.29
CA LEU A 27 12.57 -8.89 10.84
C LEU A 27 12.64 -9.07 9.32
N PHE A 28 12.68 -7.97 8.57
CA PHE A 28 12.80 -7.98 7.12
C PHE A 28 14.07 -8.71 6.66
N VAL A 29 15.23 -8.38 7.23
CA VAL A 29 16.51 -9.04 6.89
C VAL A 29 16.46 -10.53 7.24
N ILE A 30 15.93 -10.90 8.41
CA ILE A 30 15.81 -12.30 8.83
C ILE A 30 14.91 -13.07 7.85
N PHE A 31 13.73 -12.54 7.53
CA PHE A 31 12.82 -13.20 6.59
C PHE A 31 13.39 -13.24 5.17
N ALA A 32 14.10 -12.20 4.72
CA ALA A 32 14.76 -12.19 3.42
C ALA A 32 15.78 -13.32 3.32
N ILE A 33 16.61 -13.51 4.35
CA ILE A 33 17.58 -14.62 4.40
C ILE A 33 16.87 -15.97 4.38
N ILE A 34 15.80 -16.15 5.16
CA ILE A 34 15.05 -17.42 5.24
C ILE A 34 14.40 -17.74 3.88
N VAL A 35 13.70 -16.77 3.28
CA VAL A 35 12.98 -16.97 2.02
C VAL A 35 13.98 -17.20 0.89
N MET A 36 15.06 -16.41 0.79
CA MET A 36 16.11 -16.63 -0.20
C MET A 36 16.79 -18.00 -0.04
N ALA A 37 17.08 -18.43 1.19
CA ALA A 37 17.65 -19.76 1.43
C ALA A 37 16.68 -20.87 0.99
N TYR A 38 15.39 -20.72 1.29
CA TYR A 38 14.35 -21.64 0.86
C TYR A 38 14.22 -21.71 -0.67
N SER A 39 14.19 -20.54 -1.34
CA SER A 39 14.15 -20.43 -2.80
C SER A 39 15.39 -21.06 -3.45
N LEU A 40 16.59 -20.85 -2.88
CA LEU A 40 17.83 -21.50 -3.36
C LEU A 40 17.80 -23.03 -3.23
N VAL A 41 17.23 -23.55 -2.13
CA VAL A 41 17.07 -25.00 -1.94
C VAL A 41 16.07 -25.59 -2.93
N LEU A 42 14.95 -24.90 -3.17
CA LEU A 42 13.90 -25.37 -4.07
C LEU A 42 14.30 -25.36 -5.54
N VAL A 43 15.01 -24.32 -5.98
CA VAL A 43 15.38 -24.17 -7.39
C VAL A 43 16.52 -25.14 -7.77
N GLY A 44 17.30 -25.60 -6.79
CA GLY A 44 18.46 -26.46 -7.02
C GLY A 44 19.54 -25.73 -7.85
N LEU A 45 20.68 -26.39 -8.08
CA LEU A 45 21.77 -25.89 -8.95
C LEU A 45 21.40 -25.93 -10.44
N ALA A 46 20.16 -25.58 -10.81
CA ALA A 46 19.77 -25.43 -12.19
C ALA A 46 20.46 -24.19 -12.80
N GLU A 47 20.68 -24.18 -14.12
CA GLU A 47 21.17 -23.00 -14.83
C GLU A 47 20.07 -21.91 -14.84
N ILE A 48 20.07 -21.08 -13.80
CA ILE A 48 19.13 -19.96 -13.66
C ILE A 48 19.65 -18.80 -14.52
N SER A 49 18.83 -18.28 -15.43
CA SER A 49 19.15 -17.05 -16.15
C SER A 49 19.25 -15.87 -15.18
N PHE A 50 20.07 -14.86 -15.49
CA PHE A 50 20.22 -13.68 -14.64
C PHE A 50 18.88 -13.02 -14.27
N TRP A 51 17.94 -12.93 -15.23
CA TRP A 51 16.64 -12.30 -15.01
C TRP A 51 15.72 -13.09 -14.08
N ILE A 52 15.70 -14.43 -14.22
CA ILE A 52 14.94 -15.30 -13.31
C ILE A 52 15.50 -15.17 -11.88
N PHE A 53 16.83 -15.06 -11.73
CA PHE A 53 17.45 -14.83 -10.42
C PHE A 53 17.04 -13.47 -9.81
N ILE A 54 17.13 -12.38 -10.57
CA ILE A 54 16.75 -11.04 -10.09
C ILE A 54 15.28 -10.97 -9.71
N LEU A 55 14.39 -11.58 -10.50
CA LEU A 55 12.96 -11.60 -10.20
C LEU A 55 12.63 -12.52 -9.02
N GLY A 56 13.31 -13.65 -8.89
CA GLY A 56 13.25 -14.50 -7.70
C GLY A 56 13.64 -13.72 -6.46
N LEU A 57 14.78 -13.00 -6.51
CA LEU A 57 15.24 -12.16 -5.41
C LEU A 57 14.25 -11.03 -5.08
N ALA A 58 13.70 -10.35 -6.09
CA ALA A 58 12.67 -9.32 -5.87
C ALA A 58 11.40 -9.90 -5.21
N THR A 59 10.96 -11.08 -5.66
CA THR A 59 9.81 -11.79 -5.07
C THR A 59 10.09 -12.18 -3.62
N ASP A 60 11.28 -12.75 -3.35
CA ASP A 60 11.70 -13.17 -2.02
C ASP A 60 11.75 -11.98 -1.05
N LEU A 61 12.28 -10.84 -1.50
CA LEU A 61 12.30 -9.60 -0.72
C LEU A 61 10.88 -9.08 -0.44
N LEU A 62 9.97 -9.13 -1.42
CA LEU A 62 8.59 -8.69 -1.20
C LEU A 62 7.82 -9.65 -0.27
N VAL A 63 8.05 -10.95 -0.35
CA VAL A 63 7.50 -11.93 0.59
C VAL A 63 8.05 -11.70 1.99
N ALA A 64 9.36 -11.47 2.13
CA ALA A 64 9.98 -11.13 3.40
C ALA A 64 9.41 -9.83 4.00
N PHE A 65 9.16 -8.83 3.15
CA PHE A 65 8.49 -7.60 3.53
C PHE A 65 7.07 -7.86 4.03
N ALA A 66 6.27 -8.67 3.32
CA ALA A 66 4.92 -9.04 3.74
C ALA A 66 4.91 -9.81 5.08
N LEU A 67 5.86 -10.73 5.29
CA LEU A 67 6.02 -11.47 6.55
C LEU A 67 6.42 -10.54 7.71
N ALA A 68 7.40 -9.65 7.49
CA ALA A 68 7.80 -8.65 8.48
C ALA A 68 6.63 -7.72 8.84
N SER A 69 5.87 -7.27 7.84
CA SER A 69 4.65 -6.49 8.03
C SER A 69 3.63 -7.28 8.84
N PHE A 70 3.36 -8.55 8.52
CA PHE A 70 2.41 -9.37 9.28
C PHE A 70 2.77 -9.46 10.77
N VAL A 71 4.04 -9.74 11.10
CA VAL A 71 4.52 -9.80 12.49
C VAL A 71 4.35 -8.44 13.19
N MET A 72 4.76 -7.35 12.52
CA MET A 72 4.56 -6.00 13.05
C MET A 72 3.08 -5.62 13.16
N GLY A 73 2.22 -6.19 12.31
CA GLY A 73 0.78 -6.00 12.35
C GLY A 73 0.16 -6.46 13.66
N ILE A 74 0.62 -7.58 14.22
CA ILE A 74 0.18 -8.06 15.54
C ILE A 74 0.52 -7.02 16.63
N TYR A 75 1.73 -6.44 16.56
CA TYR A 75 2.16 -5.39 17.47
C TYR A 75 1.32 -4.12 17.30
N TYR A 76 1.13 -3.65 16.07
CA TYR A 76 0.38 -2.43 15.78
C TYR A 76 -1.11 -2.54 16.08
N ILE A 77 -1.72 -3.72 15.88
CA ILE A 77 -3.10 -3.96 16.32
C ILE A 77 -3.21 -3.72 17.83
N ARG A 78 -2.29 -4.25 18.63
CA ARG A 78 -2.33 -4.04 20.10
C ARG A 78 -2.17 -2.57 20.46
N GLN A 79 -1.32 -1.84 19.74
CA GLN A 79 -1.04 -0.42 20.00
C GLN A 79 -2.17 0.51 19.54
N PHE A 80 -2.77 0.28 18.37
CA PHE A 80 -3.68 1.20 17.69
C PHE A 80 -5.15 0.76 17.67
N ARG A 81 -5.51 -0.42 18.21
CA ARG A 81 -6.91 -0.91 18.22
C ARG A 81 -7.94 0.04 18.84
N HIS A 82 -7.51 0.97 19.69
CA HIS A 82 -8.38 1.94 20.37
C HIS A 82 -8.45 3.30 19.68
N GLU A 83 -7.58 3.55 18.70
CA GLU A 83 -7.51 4.82 17.95
C GLU A 83 -8.47 4.83 16.75
N GLY A 84 -9.11 3.69 16.47
CA GLY A 84 -10.00 3.49 15.34
C GLY A 84 -11.31 4.26 15.45
N ILE A 85 -11.74 4.94 14.37
CA ILE A 85 -13.09 5.53 14.27
C ILE A 85 -14.15 4.44 14.45
N VAL A 86 -13.99 3.34 13.72
CA VAL A 86 -14.75 2.10 13.90
C VAL A 86 -13.95 1.16 14.80
N PRO A 87 -14.49 0.71 15.95
CA PRO A 87 -13.81 -0.23 16.83
C PRO A 87 -13.46 -1.54 16.12
N ILE A 88 -12.29 -2.11 16.42
CA ILE A 88 -11.81 -3.35 15.78
C ILE A 88 -12.77 -4.54 15.94
N ARG A 89 -13.56 -4.58 17.03
CA ARG A 89 -14.56 -5.62 17.26
C ARG A 89 -15.70 -5.56 16.24
N GLU A 90 -16.15 -4.36 15.90
CA GLU A 90 -17.18 -4.15 14.88
C GLU A 90 -16.62 -4.49 13.49
N VAL A 91 -15.38 -4.09 13.21
CA VAL A 91 -14.69 -4.46 11.96
C VAL A 91 -14.62 -5.98 11.81
N LEU A 92 -14.19 -6.70 12.85
CA LEU A 92 -14.09 -8.16 12.83
C LEU A 92 -15.45 -8.84 12.66
N LYS A 93 -16.50 -8.28 13.29
CA LYS A 93 -17.87 -8.77 13.14
C LYS A 93 -18.37 -8.58 11.69
N THR A 94 -18.12 -7.43 11.09
CA THR A 94 -18.48 -7.19 9.68
C THR A 94 -17.72 -8.12 8.75
N ILE A 95 -16.42 -8.34 8.98
CA ILE A 95 -15.63 -9.31 8.21
C ILE A 95 -16.25 -10.70 8.31
N LEU A 96 -16.58 -11.16 9.53
CA LEU A 96 -17.18 -12.47 9.74
C LEU A 96 -18.52 -12.62 9.01
N GLN A 97 -19.35 -11.57 9.05
CA GLN A 97 -20.63 -11.54 8.33
C GLN A 97 -20.44 -11.61 6.82
N VAL A 98 -19.49 -10.85 6.27
CA VAL A 98 -19.18 -10.87 4.83
C VAL A 98 -18.64 -12.25 4.41
N CYS A 99 -17.69 -12.82 5.17
CA CYS A 99 -17.16 -14.16 4.89
C CYS A 99 -18.27 -15.23 4.97
N LEU A 100 -19.19 -15.11 5.92
CA LEU A 100 -20.33 -16.02 6.03
C LEU A 100 -21.25 -15.93 4.80
N ILE A 101 -21.59 -14.72 4.37
CA ILE A 101 -22.43 -14.49 3.18
C ILE A 101 -21.74 -15.03 1.93
N LEU A 102 -20.44 -14.78 1.76
CA LEU A 102 -19.67 -15.30 0.63
C LEU A 102 -19.62 -16.82 0.64
N ALA A 103 -19.38 -17.44 1.79
CA ALA A 103 -19.36 -18.90 1.91
C ALA A 103 -20.73 -19.51 1.57
N LEU A 104 -21.83 -18.93 2.08
CA LEU A 104 -23.19 -19.36 1.73
C LEU A 104 -23.46 -19.21 0.23
N PHE A 105 -23.05 -18.10 -0.37
CA PHE A 105 -23.21 -17.85 -1.80
C PHE A 105 -22.46 -18.87 -2.65
N PHE A 106 -21.17 -19.13 -2.38
CA PHE A 106 -20.39 -20.10 -3.13
C PHE A 106 -20.89 -21.53 -2.93
N THR A 107 -21.27 -21.91 -1.70
CA THR A 107 -21.89 -23.22 -1.45
C THR A 107 -23.20 -23.38 -2.22
N PHE A 108 -24.03 -22.33 -2.27
CA PHE A 108 -25.26 -22.34 -3.05
C PHE A 108 -24.98 -22.51 -4.55
N MET A 109 -23.98 -21.81 -5.10
CA MET A 109 -23.59 -21.97 -6.51
C MET A 109 -23.14 -23.41 -6.82
N VAL A 110 -22.31 -24.01 -5.96
CA VAL A 110 -21.88 -25.42 -6.11
C VAL A 110 -23.06 -26.37 -5.99
N ALA A 111 -24.00 -26.11 -5.09
CA ALA A 111 -25.21 -26.93 -4.95
C ALA A 111 -26.09 -26.87 -6.21
N VAL A 112 -26.27 -25.67 -6.79
CA VAL A 112 -27.03 -25.50 -8.05
C VAL A 112 -26.33 -26.22 -9.21
N ASP A 113 -25.01 -26.13 -9.31
CA ASP A 113 -24.23 -26.80 -10.35
C ASP A 113 -24.33 -28.33 -10.22
N ALA A 114 -24.16 -28.86 -8.99
CA ALA A 114 -24.30 -30.29 -8.72
C ALA A 114 -25.72 -30.81 -9.03
N LEU A 115 -26.77 -30.06 -8.67
CA LEU A 115 -28.15 -30.41 -9.03
C LEU A 115 -28.39 -30.36 -10.54
N GLY A 116 -27.78 -29.39 -11.25
CA GLY A 116 -27.83 -29.31 -12.70
C GLY A 116 -27.16 -30.51 -13.39
N MET A 117 -26.04 -30.99 -12.85
CA MET A 117 -25.37 -32.19 -13.36
C MET A 117 -26.25 -33.45 -13.19
N ILE A 118 -26.91 -33.59 -12.04
CA ILE A 118 -27.88 -34.67 -11.76
C ILE A 118 -29.06 -34.62 -12.73
N ASP A 119 -29.65 -33.44 -12.97
CA ASP A 119 -30.80 -33.28 -13.88
C ASP A 119 -30.46 -33.53 -15.36
N THR A 120 -29.20 -33.34 -15.76
CA THR A 120 -28.76 -33.57 -17.16
C THR A 120 -28.43 -35.03 -17.50
N GLY A 121 -28.45 -35.94 -16.51
CA GLY A 121 -28.21 -37.38 -16.73
C GLY A 121 -26.79 -37.70 -17.21
N ILE A 122 -25.83 -36.79 -17.02
CA ILE A 122 -24.42 -37.00 -17.42
C ILE A 122 -23.71 -38.02 -16.49
N ASP A 123 -24.30 -38.29 -15.32
CA ASP A 123 -23.82 -39.27 -14.32
C ASP A 123 -24.93 -40.30 -13.96
N ASP A 124 -25.76 -40.75 -14.90
CA ASP A 124 -26.77 -41.79 -14.62
C ASP A 124 -26.05 -43.15 -14.42
N PRO A 125 -25.93 -43.69 -13.19
CA PRO A 125 -25.25 -44.96 -12.96
C PRO A 125 -26.21 -46.08 -13.36
N GLU A 126 -25.76 -46.98 -14.24
CA GLU A 126 -26.56 -48.08 -14.81
C GLU A 126 -27.11 -49.12 -13.78
N ASP A 127 -26.91 -48.96 -12.46
CA ASP A 127 -27.39 -49.91 -11.45
C ASP A 127 -28.20 -49.22 -10.34
N GLY A 128 -29.51 -49.48 -10.36
CA GLY A 128 -30.52 -48.87 -9.48
C GLY A 128 -30.52 -49.35 -8.03
N SER A 129 -29.38 -49.24 -7.33
CA SER A 129 -29.31 -49.40 -5.87
C SER A 129 -28.59 -48.23 -5.21
N ASP A 130 -29.32 -47.55 -4.31
CA ASP A 130 -28.86 -46.57 -3.29
C ASP A 130 -28.92 -45.06 -3.60
N ASN A 131 -30.03 -44.58 -4.16
CA ASN A 131 -30.33 -43.13 -4.27
C ASN A 131 -30.28 -42.36 -2.91
N ASP A 132 -30.48 -43.03 -1.77
CA ASP A 132 -30.46 -42.38 -0.44
C ASP A 132 -29.03 -42.11 0.07
N LEU A 133 -28.04 -42.90 -0.35
CA LEU A 133 -26.63 -42.69 0.00
C LEU A 133 -26.03 -41.52 -0.79
N GLU A 134 -26.45 -41.33 -2.04
CA GLU A 134 -25.99 -40.23 -2.90
C GLU A 134 -26.45 -38.85 -2.39
N GLY A 135 -27.70 -38.76 -1.91
CA GLY A 135 -28.22 -37.51 -1.32
C GLY A 135 -27.52 -37.13 -0.02
N LEU A 136 -27.19 -38.12 0.82
CA LEU A 136 -26.43 -37.92 2.05
C LEU A 136 -24.99 -37.48 1.75
N ASP A 137 -24.32 -38.14 0.81
CA ASP A 137 -22.94 -37.83 0.42
C ASP A 137 -22.83 -36.44 -0.21
N LEU A 138 -23.79 -36.06 -1.06
CA LEU A 138 -23.88 -34.70 -1.59
C LEU A 138 -24.06 -33.67 -0.46
N ALA A 139 -24.97 -33.92 0.48
CA ALA A 139 -25.19 -33.01 1.61
C ALA A 139 -23.93 -32.85 2.49
N ILE A 140 -23.22 -33.95 2.79
CA ILE A 140 -21.95 -33.93 3.54
C ILE A 140 -20.90 -33.12 2.77
N SER A 141 -20.76 -33.35 1.46
CA SER A 141 -19.79 -32.64 0.62
C SER A 141 -20.03 -31.12 0.61
N LEU A 142 -21.28 -30.69 0.52
CA LEU A 142 -21.66 -29.27 0.55
C LEU A 142 -21.39 -28.63 1.91
N VAL A 143 -21.64 -29.35 3.01
CA VAL A 143 -21.30 -28.89 4.36
C VAL A 143 -19.79 -28.73 4.53
N LEU A 144 -18.99 -29.71 4.08
CA LEU A 144 -17.53 -29.62 4.13
C LEU A 144 -17.00 -28.48 3.25
N TYR A 145 -17.56 -28.31 2.05
CA TYR A 145 -17.24 -27.20 1.15
C TYR A 145 -17.55 -25.84 1.78
N PHE A 146 -18.71 -25.71 2.44
CA PHE A 146 -19.09 -24.51 3.18
C PHE A 146 -18.07 -24.19 4.27
N PHE A 147 -17.73 -25.14 5.14
CA PHE A 147 -16.76 -24.89 6.22
C PHE A 147 -15.38 -24.57 5.68
N ARG A 148 -14.92 -25.27 4.63
CA ARG A 148 -13.64 -24.98 3.96
C ARG A 148 -13.62 -23.55 3.42
N THR A 149 -14.67 -23.14 2.71
CA THR A 149 -14.78 -21.81 2.11
C THR A 149 -14.88 -20.73 3.18
N PHE A 150 -15.69 -20.94 4.21
CA PHE A 150 -15.86 -20.00 5.31
C PHE A 150 -14.57 -19.81 6.13
N LEU A 151 -13.93 -20.90 6.55
CA LEU A 151 -12.68 -20.84 7.31
C LEU A 151 -11.54 -20.31 6.46
N GLY A 152 -11.45 -20.72 5.20
CA GLY A 152 -10.42 -20.27 4.26
C GLY A 152 -10.51 -18.77 3.98
N THR A 153 -11.68 -18.27 3.63
CA THR A 153 -11.90 -16.83 3.37
C THR A 153 -11.71 -16.00 4.64
N THR A 154 -12.21 -16.47 5.79
CA THR A 154 -11.99 -15.78 7.08
C THR A 154 -10.50 -15.71 7.44
N ALA A 155 -9.77 -16.81 7.31
CA ALA A 155 -8.33 -16.83 7.56
C ALA A 155 -7.58 -15.88 6.62
N ALA A 156 -7.90 -15.89 5.32
CA ALA A 156 -7.29 -15.01 4.33
C ALA A 156 -7.53 -13.53 4.65
N VAL A 157 -8.78 -13.14 4.95
CA VAL A 157 -9.10 -11.74 5.29
C VAL A 157 -8.44 -11.32 6.60
N VAL A 158 -8.39 -12.18 7.61
CA VAL A 158 -7.67 -11.89 8.87
C VAL A 158 -6.18 -11.70 8.60
N VAL A 159 -5.56 -12.53 7.76
CA VAL A 159 -4.15 -12.39 7.39
C VAL A 159 -3.90 -11.07 6.66
N VAL A 160 -4.74 -10.72 5.68
CA VAL A 160 -4.67 -9.44 4.96
C VAL A 160 -4.83 -8.26 5.91
N MET A 161 -5.78 -8.32 6.85
CA MET A 161 -6.00 -7.26 7.83
C MET A 161 -4.79 -7.08 8.75
N VAL A 162 -4.25 -8.17 9.31
CA VAL A 162 -3.06 -8.12 10.16
C VAL A 162 -1.86 -7.59 9.38
N GLY A 163 -1.62 -8.11 8.17
CA GLY A 163 -0.59 -7.61 7.26
C GLY A 163 -0.77 -6.12 6.92
N GLY A 164 -2.01 -5.69 6.70
CA GLY A 164 -2.36 -4.29 6.44
C GLY A 164 -2.10 -3.37 7.61
N PHE A 165 -2.41 -3.79 8.84
CA PHE A 165 -2.00 -3.08 10.06
C PHE A 165 -0.48 -2.97 10.19
N GLY A 166 0.23 -4.03 9.79
CA GLY A 166 1.67 -4.06 9.68
C GLY A 166 2.22 -2.99 8.74
N LEU A 167 1.75 -3.06 7.50
CA LEU A 167 2.16 -2.17 6.42
C LEU A 167 1.84 -0.71 6.74
N MET A 168 0.60 -0.42 7.12
CA MET A 168 0.15 0.94 7.44
C MET A 168 0.76 1.45 8.75
N GLY A 169 1.04 0.58 9.72
CA GLY A 169 1.73 0.97 10.95
C GLY A 169 3.20 1.32 10.71
N THR A 170 3.90 0.55 9.88
CA THR A 170 5.27 0.90 9.45
C THR A 170 5.27 2.20 8.65
N LEU A 171 4.31 2.37 7.73
CA LEU A 171 4.15 3.60 6.95
C LEU A 171 3.84 4.81 7.86
N TYR A 172 2.93 4.65 8.83
CA TYR A 172 2.63 5.66 9.84
C TYR A 172 3.91 6.12 10.54
N MET A 173 4.77 5.18 10.96
CA MET A 173 6.05 5.56 11.54
C MET A 173 6.81 6.37 10.49
N MET A 174 7.04 5.84 9.27
CA MET A 174 7.79 6.51 8.17
C MET A 174 7.37 7.96 7.99
N GLU A 175 6.07 8.18 7.93
CA GLU A 175 5.47 9.48 7.70
C GLU A 175 5.66 10.46 8.87
N VAL A 176 5.53 10.00 10.12
CA VAL A 176 5.77 10.84 11.31
C VAL A 176 7.20 11.38 11.37
N GLY A 177 8.19 10.59 10.96
CA GLY A 177 9.60 11.01 10.94
C GLY A 177 9.99 11.86 9.72
N ILE A 178 9.47 11.50 8.55
CA ILE A 178 9.90 12.06 7.26
C ILE A 178 9.14 13.36 6.93
N ILE A 179 7.82 13.40 7.11
CA ILE A 179 6.99 14.51 6.59
C ILE A 179 7.34 15.86 7.25
N PRO A 180 7.50 15.99 8.58
CA PRO A 180 7.82 17.28 9.18
C PRO A 180 9.13 17.87 8.61
N LYS A 181 10.16 17.03 8.45
CA LYS A 181 11.44 17.43 7.88
C LYS A 181 11.34 17.78 6.41
N PHE A 182 10.57 16.98 5.68
CA PHE A 182 10.28 17.24 4.28
C PHE A 182 9.64 18.64 4.12
N LEU A 183 8.63 18.98 4.94
CA LEU A 183 7.98 20.28 4.88
C LEU A 183 8.92 21.45 5.21
N LEU A 184 9.80 21.30 6.21
CA LEU A 184 10.84 22.31 6.48
C LEU A 184 11.80 22.45 5.31
N LYS A 185 12.23 21.33 4.72
CA LYS A 185 13.12 21.35 3.56
C LYS A 185 12.46 22.05 2.37
N VAL A 186 11.17 21.83 2.14
CA VAL A 186 10.41 22.54 1.09
C VAL A 186 10.45 24.05 1.32
N GLN A 187 10.40 24.52 2.58
CA GLN A 187 10.47 25.96 2.87
C GLN A 187 11.75 26.62 2.36
N ASP A 188 12.87 25.89 2.40
CA ASP A 188 14.21 26.38 2.04
C ASP A 188 14.60 26.15 0.56
N VAL A 189 13.69 25.61 -0.28
CA VAL A 189 13.99 25.19 -1.66
C VAL A 189 14.37 26.34 -2.58
N THR A 190 13.82 27.53 -2.36
CA THR A 190 14.09 28.71 -3.21
C THR A 190 15.56 29.13 -3.22
N ALA A 191 16.39 28.63 -2.30
CA ALA A 191 17.78 29.07 -2.14
C ALA A 191 18.86 28.10 -2.67
N ARG A 192 18.55 26.82 -3.00
CA ARG A 192 19.60 25.81 -3.30
C ARG A 192 19.34 25.01 -4.59
N GLU A 193 20.36 24.91 -5.44
CA GLU A 193 20.33 24.17 -6.72
C GLU A 193 20.57 22.65 -6.57
N ALA A 194 20.47 22.09 -5.35
CA ALA A 194 20.84 20.70 -5.13
C ALA A 194 19.92 19.74 -5.92
N PHE A 195 20.47 18.60 -6.36
CA PHE A 195 19.73 17.61 -7.13
C PHE A 195 18.48 17.10 -6.39
N GLU A 196 18.57 16.96 -5.07
CA GLU A 196 17.44 16.58 -4.22
C GLU A 196 16.30 17.61 -4.25
N ASP A 197 16.62 18.90 -4.29
CA ASP A 197 15.64 19.99 -4.34
C ASP A 197 14.95 20.02 -5.71
N LYS A 198 15.68 19.71 -6.78
CA LYS A 198 15.11 19.52 -8.13
C LYS A 198 14.13 18.36 -8.20
N ILE A 199 14.46 17.22 -7.57
CA ILE A 199 13.52 16.08 -7.48
C ILE A 199 12.26 16.50 -6.72
N MET A 200 12.42 17.19 -5.59
CA MET A 200 11.29 17.62 -4.76
C MET A 200 10.38 18.61 -5.50
N MET A 201 10.95 19.63 -6.15
CA MET A 201 10.19 20.54 -7.01
C MET A 201 9.47 19.81 -8.14
N TRP A 202 10.11 18.80 -8.74
CA TRP A 202 9.53 18.00 -9.81
C TRP A 202 8.36 17.12 -9.34
N VAL A 203 8.49 16.45 -8.19
CA VAL A 203 7.44 15.57 -7.62
C VAL A 203 6.20 16.39 -7.25
N PHE A 204 6.40 17.53 -6.60
CA PHE A 204 5.32 18.39 -6.12
C PHE A 204 4.90 19.47 -7.12
N ASN A 205 5.51 19.49 -8.31
CA ASN A 205 5.27 20.48 -9.36
C ASN A 205 5.34 21.93 -8.85
N ILE A 206 6.28 22.19 -7.91
CA ILE A 206 6.49 23.52 -7.32
C ILE A 206 7.22 24.37 -8.35
N HIS A 207 6.61 25.49 -8.73
CA HIS A 207 7.23 26.45 -9.65
C HIS A 207 8.24 27.29 -8.88
N SER A 208 9.39 27.60 -9.49
CA SER A 208 10.45 28.41 -8.88
C SER A 208 10.03 29.84 -8.53
N ALA A 209 8.89 30.31 -9.02
CA ALA A 209 8.31 31.62 -8.72
C ALA A 209 7.44 31.64 -7.46
N LEU A 210 7.19 30.50 -6.81
CA LEU A 210 6.45 30.43 -5.55
C LEU A 210 7.39 30.68 -4.37
N ASP A 211 6.96 31.53 -3.45
CA ASP A 211 7.67 31.77 -2.18
C ASP A 211 7.42 30.60 -1.23
N THR A 212 8.35 29.64 -1.21
CA THR A 212 8.22 28.41 -0.42
C THR A 212 8.33 28.64 1.08
N GLU A 213 8.85 29.79 1.54
CA GLU A 213 8.94 30.09 2.97
C GLU A 213 7.54 30.18 3.62
N THR A 214 6.54 30.50 2.81
CA THR A 214 5.14 30.70 3.23
C THR A 214 4.32 29.42 3.38
N ILE A 215 4.96 28.25 3.58
CA ILE A 215 4.21 27.01 3.85
C ILE A 215 3.33 27.14 5.09
N LEU A 216 2.06 26.79 4.93
CA LEU A 216 1.05 26.73 5.96
C LEU A 216 0.45 25.33 6.03
N LEU A 217 0.23 24.87 7.26
CA LEU A 217 -0.58 23.71 7.58
C LEU A 217 -1.81 24.17 8.36
N ASP A 218 -2.95 23.54 8.11
CA ASP A 218 -4.14 23.71 8.94
C ASP A 218 -4.03 22.78 10.16
N GLU A 219 -4.37 23.29 11.34
CA GLU A 219 -4.42 22.46 12.56
C GLU A 219 -5.48 21.35 12.36
N PRO A 220 -5.07 20.07 12.40
CA PRO A 220 -6.01 18.98 12.18
C PRO A 220 -6.91 18.83 13.40
N SER A 221 -8.22 18.69 13.18
CA SER A 221 -9.15 18.25 14.22
C SER A 221 -9.25 16.72 14.24
N VAL A 222 -9.60 16.11 15.38
CA VAL A 222 -9.86 14.66 15.43
C VAL A 222 -11.20 14.37 14.75
N GLU A 223 -11.18 13.69 13.61
CA GLU A 223 -12.41 13.29 12.91
C GLU A 223 -13.07 12.11 13.63
N LYS A 224 -14.36 12.27 13.97
CA LYS A 224 -15.20 11.21 14.57
C LYS A 224 -15.97 10.39 13.53
N THR A 225 -15.98 10.83 12.29
CA THR A 225 -16.72 10.20 11.18
C THR A 225 -15.74 9.70 10.13
N PHE A 226 -16.06 8.56 9.51
CA PHE A 226 -15.16 7.95 8.53
C PHE A 226 -15.06 8.81 7.26
N PRO A 227 -13.85 9.14 6.77
CA PRO A 227 -13.64 10.07 5.66
C PRO A 227 -13.87 9.41 4.28
N TRP A 228 -15.12 9.05 3.99
CA TRP A 228 -15.50 8.30 2.78
C TRP A 228 -14.97 8.89 1.47
N LYS A 229 -14.99 10.22 1.32
CA LYS A 229 -14.49 10.88 0.10
C LYS A 229 -12.99 10.63 -0.11
N ARG A 230 -12.19 10.76 0.95
CA ARG A 230 -10.73 10.57 0.91
C ARG A 230 -10.38 9.10 0.75
N PHE A 231 -11.07 8.23 1.50
CA PHE A 231 -10.99 6.78 1.35
C PHE A 231 -11.25 6.30 -0.10
N ARG A 232 -12.39 6.66 -0.70
CA ARG A 232 -12.72 6.26 -2.08
C ARG A 232 -11.69 6.78 -3.08
N THR A 233 -11.24 8.02 -2.89
CA THR A 233 -10.22 8.61 -3.75
C THR A 233 -8.92 7.82 -3.65
N ALA A 234 -8.47 7.45 -2.45
CA ALA A 234 -7.26 6.65 -2.24
C ALA A 234 -7.35 5.26 -2.87
N VAL A 235 -8.48 4.58 -2.70
CA VAL A 235 -8.73 3.26 -3.29
C VAL A 235 -8.67 3.33 -4.82
N VAL A 236 -9.35 4.31 -5.44
CA VAL A 236 -9.33 4.49 -6.90
C VAL A 236 -7.91 4.74 -7.40
N TRP A 237 -7.15 5.61 -6.72
CA TRP A 237 -5.75 5.87 -7.09
C TRP A 237 -4.89 4.63 -6.98
N GLN A 238 -5.00 3.88 -5.89
CA GLN A 238 -4.28 2.63 -5.73
C GLN A 238 -4.62 1.63 -6.84
N ILE A 239 -5.90 1.43 -7.16
CA ILE A 239 -6.33 0.55 -8.25
C ILE A 239 -5.72 0.99 -9.60
N LEU A 240 -5.76 2.28 -9.92
CA LEU A 240 -5.18 2.79 -11.17
C LEU A 240 -3.66 2.56 -11.24
N PHE A 241 -2.94 2.82 -10.14
CA PHE A 241 -1.50 2.55 -10.07
C PHE A 241 -1.20 1.05 -10.18
N SER A 242 -1.98 0.20 -9.52
CA SER A 242 -1.83 -1.25 -9.61
C SER A 242 -2.07 -1.76 -11.04
N PHE A 243 -3.06 -1.23 -11.76
CA PHE A 243 -3.23 -1.55 -13.18
C PHE A 243 -2.03 -1.12 -14.01
N VAL A 244 -1.50 0.09 -13.81
CA VAL A 244 -0.30 0.54 -14.54
C VAL A 244 0.90 -0.36 -14.25
N VAL A 245 1.11 -0.77 -12.99
CA VAL A 245 2.17 -1.72 -12.62
C VAL A 245 1.95 -3.08 -13.27
N ALA A 246 0.72 -3.62 -13.22
CA ALA A 246 0.37 -4.90 -13.81
C ALA A 246 0.57 -4.92 -15.33
N ILE A 247 0.11 -3.87 -16.00
CA ILE A 247 0.28 -3.69 -17.43
C ILE A 247 1.78 -3.54 -17.76
N TYR A 248 2.54 -2.74 -17.00
CA TYR A 248 3.99 -2.60 -17.21
C TYR A 248 4.73 -3.93 -17.10
N ILE A 249 4.47 -4.70 -16.05
CA ILE A 249 5.12 -6.00 -15.85
C ILE A 249 4.73 -6.97 -16.96
N SER A 250 3.44 -7.01 -17.33
CA SER A 250 2.94 -7.93 -18.36
C SER A 250 3.35 -7.57 -19.79
N LEU A 251 3.81 -6.35 -20.01
CA LEU A 251 4.27 -5.87 -21.32
C LEU A 251 5.77 -5.79 -21.47
N ASN A 252 6.50 -6.12 -20.41
CA ASN A 252 7.95 -6.13 -20.50
C ASN A 252 8.38 -7.39 -21.27
N PRO A 253 8.91 -7.25 -22.50
CA PRO A 253 9.27 -8.39 -23.34
C PRO A 253 10.28 -9.32 -22.64
N TRP A 254 11.18 -8.73 -21.84
CA TRP A 254 12.15 -9.49 -21.05
C TRP A 254 11.50 -10.37 -19.98
N LEU A 255 10.32 -10.00 -19.49
CA LEU A 255 9.58 -10.78 -18.49
C LEU A 255 8.63 -11.78 -19.15
N SER A 256 8.02 -11.44 -20.28
CA SER A 256 7.10 -12.33 -20.99
C SER A 256 7.81 -13.50 -21.68
N ASP A 257 9.06 -13.29 -22.12
CA ASP A 257 9.80 -14.32 -22.87
C ASP A 257 10.48 -15.35 -21.95
N ASP A 258 10.89 -14.92 -20.75
CA ASP A 258 11.65 -15.75 -19.79
C ASP A 258 10.77 -16.39 -18.69
N LEU A 259 9.54 -15.91 -18.48
CA LEU A 259 8.67 -16.37 -17.39
C LEU A 259 7.35 -16.93 -17.89
N ASP A 260 7.01 -18.10 -17.34
CA ASP A 260 5.68 -18.65 -17.47
C ASP A 260 4.63 -17.72 -16.83
N PHE A 261 3.42 -17.73 -17.39
CA PHE A 261 2.34 -16.80 -17.06
C PHE A 261 2.01 -16.80 -15.55
N ASP A 262 2.01 -17.98 -14.92
CA ASP A 262 1.77 -18.13 -13.48
C ASP A 262 2.82 -17.44 -12.61
N ARG A 263 4.09 -17.47 -13.02
CA ARG A 263 5.19 -16.83 -12.26
C ARG A 263 5.10 -15.32 -12.36
N LEU A 264 4.81 -14.82 -13.56
CA LEU A 264 4.57 -13.41 -13.81
C LEU A 264 3.38 -12.91 -12.98
N PHE A 265 2.28 -13.66 -12.94
CA PHE A 265 1.10 -13.35 -12.16
C PHE A 265 1.37 -13.25 -10.66
N ARG A 266 2.11 -14.22 -10.11
CA ARG A 266 2.53 -14.21 -8.70
C ARG A 266 3.39 -12.99 -8.38
N PHE A 267 4.34 -12.66 -9.26
CA PHE A 267 5.19 -11.49 -9.10
C PHE A 267 4.37 -10.19 -9.08
N VAL A 268 3.45 -10.00 -10.04
CA VAL A 268 2.57 -8.82 -10.07
C VAL A 268 1.71 -8.74 -8.80
N SER A 269 1.12 -9.86 -8.37
CA SER A 269 0.26 -9.93 -7.19
C SER A 269 1.01 -9.50 -5.93
N VAL A 270 2.27 -9.89 -5.80
CA VAL A 270 3.15 -9.52 -4.69
C VAL A 270 3.61 -8.06 -4.81
N ALA A 271 3.95 -7.60 -6.02
CA ALA A 271 4.37 -6.22 -6.27
C ALA A 271 3.27 -5.20 -5.92
N ILE A 272 1.99 -5.55 -6.08
CA ILE A 272 0.87 -4.66 -5.75
C ILE A 272 0.85 -4.26 -4.27
N VAL A 273 1.41 -5.07 -3.37
CA VAL A 273 1.50 -4.76 -1.94
C VAL A 273 2.30 -3.47 -1.67
N THR A 274 3.15 -3.04 -2.60
CA THR A 274 3.90 -1.78 -2.47
C THR A 274 3.11 -0.54 -2.91
N VAL A 275 2.03 -0.70 -3.67
CA VAL A 275 1.23 0.43 -4.19
C VAL A 275 0.67 1.34 -3.08
N PRO A 276 0.12 0.81 -1.97
CA PRO A 276 -0.29 1.65 -0.83
C PRO A 276 0.83 2.53 -0.29
N LEU A 277 2.08 2.03 -0.25
CA LEU A 277 3.24 2.80 0.23
C LEU A 277 3.57 3.99 -0.67
N LEU A 278 3.14 3.97 -1.92
CA LEU A 278 3.32 5.08 -2.86
C LEU A 278 2.16 6.07 -2.76
N VAL A 279 0.92 5.59 -2.66
CA VAL A 279 -0.28 6.42 -2.79
C VAL A 279 -0.76 7.01 -1.46
N ILE A 280 -0.73 6.22 -0.38
CA ILE A 280 -1.25 6.64 0.94
C ILE A 280 -0.51 7.87 1.51
N PRO A 281 0.83 8.00 1.40
CA PRO A 281 1.55 9.15 1.93
C PRO A 281 1.12 10.49 1.35
N TRP A 282 0.32 10.50 0.29
CA TRP A 282 -0.17 11.73 -0.31
C TRP A 282 -1.35 12.31 0.45
N PHE A 283 -2.14 11.43 1.09
CA PHE A 283 -3.40 11.83 1.73
C PHE A 283 -3.18 12.60 3.02
N ILE A 284 -2.01 12.49 3.64
CA ILE A 284 -1.61 13.32 4.77
C ILE A 284 -1.51 14.81 4.39
N HIS A 285 -0.99 15.15 3.21
CA HIS A 285 -0.93 16.53 2.73
C HIS A 285 -2.33 17.10 2.47
N LEU A 286 -3.25 16.25 2.01
CA LEU A 286 -4.66 16.61 1.90
C LEU A 286 -5.29 16.84 3.28
N ARG A 287 -4.97 15.98 4.26
CA ARG A 287 -5.48 16.09 5.63
C ARG A 287 -5.01 17.36 6.33
N LEU A 288 -3.73 17.70 6.18
CA LEU A 288 -3.09 18.86 6.79
C LEU A 288 -3.36 20.18 6.05
N GLY A 289 -4.09 20.14 4.92
CA GLY A 289 -4.35 21.35 4.13
C GLY A 289 -3.07 22.04 3.63
N SER A 290 -1.99 21.25 3.44
CA SER A 290 -0.64 21.79 3.18
C SER A 290 -0.61 22.63 1.91
N ARG A 291 -0.28 23.91 2.08
CA ARG A 291 -0.30 24.91 1.03
C ARG A 291 0.85 25.90 1.13
N ILE A 292 1.28 26.42 -0.01
CA ILE A 292 2.19 27.56 -0.15
C ILE A 292 1.34 28.77 -0.55
N LYS A 293 1.51 29.93 0.11
CA LYS A 293 0.77 31.14 -0.26
C LYS A 293 1.20 31.60 -1.65
N GLY A 294 0.23 31.80 -2.53
CA GLY A 294 0.47 32.33 -3.87
C GLY A 294 -0.07 33.75 -4.02
N ALA A 295 0.46 34.51 -4.99
CA ALA A 295 0.03 35.89 -5.24
C ALA A 295 -1.46 36.02 -5.62
N HIS A 296 -2.01 35.02 -6.31
CA HIS A 296 -3.42 35.01 -6.75
C HIS A 296 -4.24 33.86 -6.16
N LYS A 297 -3.61 32.72 -5.87
CA LYS A 297 -4.26 31.54 -5.31
C LYS A 297 -3.21 30.70 -4.58
N ASP A 298 -3.60 30.16 -3.43
CA ASP A 298 -2.76 29.24 -2.68
C ASP A 298 -2.48 27.95 -3.46
N PHE A 299 -1.23 27.52 -3.41
CA PHE A 299 -0.74 26.32 -4.06
C PHE A 299 -0.82 25.14 -3.10
N TYR A 300 -1.79 24.26 -3.31
CA TYR A 300 -1.99 23.06 -2.48
C TYR A 300 -1.11 21.90 -2.96
N LEU A 301 -0.22 21.40 -2.09
CA LEU A 301 0.74 20.35 -2.43
C LEU A 301 0.05 19.07 -2.93
N TYR A 302 -1.03 18.65 -2.27
CA TYR A 302 -1.80 17.47 -2.69
C TYR A 302 -2.35 17.60 -4.12
N THR A 303 -2.91 18.78 -4.47
CA THR A 303 -3.51 19.00 -5.79
C THR A 303 -2.44 18.96 -6.88
N ALA A 304 -1.28 19.55 -6.62
CA ALA A 304 -0.18 19.60 -7.57
C ALA A 304 0.41 18.19 -7.82
N MET A 305 0.68 17.44 -6.74
CA MET A 305 1.15 16.06 -6.84
C MET A 305 0.12 15.17 -7.55
N ARG A 306 -1.17 15.31 -7.22
CA ARG A 306 -2.25 14.60 -7.90
C ARG A 306 -2.22 14.85 -9.41
N GLN A 307 -2.14 16.12 -9.84
CA GLN A 307 -2.10 16.47 -11.26
C GLN A 307 -0.87 15.88 -11.96
N ARG A 308 0.30 15.94 -11.31
CA ARG A 308 1.53 15.34 -11.83
C ARG A 308 1.38 13.84 -12.04
N MET A 309 0.81 13.16 -11.05
CA MET A 309 0.60 11.71 -11.07
C MET A 309 -0.46 11.29 -12.10
N VAL A 310 -1.52 12.08 -12.31
CA VAL A 310 -2.45 11.86 -13.43
C VAL A 310 -1.69 11.91 -14.75
N GLY A 311 -0.85 12.92 -14.95
CA GLY A 311 -0.05 13.06 -16.17
C GLY A 311 0.88 11.87 -16.39
N LEU A 312 1.56 11.41 -15.34
CA LEU A 312 2.42 10.23 -15.42
C LEU A 312 1.63 8.94 -15.70
N LEU A 313 0.49 8.74 -15.03
CA LEU A 313 -0.38 7.57 -15.29
C LEU A 313 -0.91 7.55 -16.71
N ILE A 314 -1.37 8.69 -17.25
CA ILE A 314 -1.84 8.77 -18.64
C ILE A 314 -0.69 8.49 -19.60
N THR A 315 0.48 9.08 -19.36
CA THR A 315 1.66 8.88 -20.22
C THR A 315 2.11 7.41 -20.19
N ALA A 316 2.22 6.82 -19.00
CA ALA A 316 2.59 5.43 -18.82
C ALA A 316 1.53 4.50 -19.43
N GLY A 317 0.25 4.70 -19.13
CA GLY A 317 -0.85 3.91 -19.69
C GLY A 317 -0.89 3.96 -21.22
N THR A 318 -0.62 5.13 -21.82
CA THR A 318 -0.55 5.30 -23.28
C THR A 318 0.63 4.52 -23.86
N LEU A 319 1.83 4.67 -23.28
CA LEU A 319 3.03 3.93 -23.69
C LEU A 319 2.80 2.41 -23.63
N LEU A 320 2.12 1.96 -22.58
CA LEU A 320 1.81 0.57 -22.36
C LEU A 320 0.80 0.03 -23.39
N ILE A 321 -0.25 0.77 -23.73
CA ILE A 321 -1.17 0.36 -24.81
C ILE A 321 -0.40 0.16 -26.12
N PHE A 322 0.55 1.06 -26.45
CA PHE A 322 1.39 0.91 -27.65
C PHE A 322 2.27 -0.34 -27.61
N VAL A 323 2.85 -0.68 -26.46
CA VAL A 323 3.67 -1.89 -26.30
C VAL A 323 2.80 -3.16 -26.38
N ARG A 324 1.57 -3.17 -25.82
CA ARG A 324 0.64 -4.32 -25.93
C ARG A 324 0.27 -4.60 -27.37
N LEU A 325 -0.09 -3.55 -28.13
CA LEU A 325 -0.48 -3.68 -29.54
C LEU A 325 0.66 -4.25 -30.40
N ALA A 326 1.90 -4.21 -29.93
CA ALA A 326 3.06 -4.75 -30.63
C ALA A 326 3.37 -6.23 -30.31
N LEU A 327 2.75 -6.83 -29.27
CA LEU A 327 3.14 -8.13 -28.70
C LEU A 327 2.05 -9.23 -28.81
N GLU A 328 1.16 -9.17 -29.79
CA GLU A 328 0.03 -10.11 -29.97
C GLU A 328 0.49 -11.57 -30.07
N ASN A 329 0.16 -12.44 -29.09
CA ASN A 329 0.28 -13.91 -29.21
C ASN A 329 -0.44 -14.78 -28.13
N HIS A 330 -1.42 -14.27 -27.37
CA HIS A 330 -2.08 -15.07 -26.31
C HIS A 330 -3.58 -15.30 -26.54
N SER A 331 -4.09 -16.47 -26.11
CA SER A 331 -5.49 -16.86 -26.16
C SER A 331 -6.35 -15.97 -25.24
N PRO A 332 -7.52 -15.47 -25.67
CA PRO A 332 -8.32 -14.52 -24.89
C PRO A 332 -8.90 -15.05 -23.57
N GLU A 333 -9.23 -16.34 -23.48
CA GLU A 333 -9.98 -16.91 -22.35
C GLU A 333 -9.15 -17.04 -21.07
N GLU A 334 -7.92 -17.55 -21.16
CA GLU A 334 -7.01 -17.69 -20.01
C GLU A 334 -6.61 -16.33 -19.42
N ILE A 335 -6.51 -15.30 -20.27
CA ILE A 335 -6.22 -13.94 -19.84
C ILE A 335 -7.39 -13.38 -19.02
N ILE A 336 -8.63 -13.60 -19.48
CA ILE A 336 -9.83 -13.04 -18.84
C ILE A 336 -10.01 -13.62 -17.43
N MET A 337 -9.91 -14.94 -17.27
CA MET A 337 -10.16 -15.59 -15.96
C MET A 337 -9.11 -15.16 -14.92
N ASN A 338 -7.83 -15.23 -15.27
CA ASN A 338 -6.74 -14.80 -14.37
C ASN A 338 -6.82 -13.30 -14.06
N PHE A 339 -7.16 -12.46 -15.05
CA PHE A 339 -7.31 -11.03 -14.84
C PHE A 339 -8.47 -10.69 -13.89
N VAL A 340 -9.57 -11.45 -13.91
CA VAL A 340 -10.69 -11.28 -12.98
C VAL A 340 -10.25 -11.60 -11.55
N GLU A 341 -9.60 -12.74 -11.32
CA GLU A 341 -9.10 -13.11 -9.99
C GLU A 341 -8.10 -12.10 -9.44
N PHE A 342 -7.17 -11.67 -10.29
CA PHE A 342 -6.20 -10.63 -9.98
C PHE A 342 -6.86 -9.32 -9.58
N THR A 343 -7.79 -8.84 -10.41
CA THR A 343 -8.48 -7.58 -10.19
C THR A 343 -9.28 -7.62 -8.90
N PHE A 344 -9.95 -8.75 -8.64
CA PHE A 344 -10.70 -8.95 -7.40
C PHE A 344 -9.78 -8.89 -6.16
N MET A 345 -8.67 -9.65 -6.17
CA MET A 345 -7.72 -9.66 -5.05
C MET A 345 -7.08 -8.29 -4.84
N MET A 346 -6.64 -7.64 -5.93
CA MET A 346 -6.07 -6.30 -5.92
C MET A 346 -7.05 -5.29 -5.28
N VAL A 347 -8.30 -5.25 -5.74
CA VAL A 347 -9.33 -4.35 -5.20
C VAL A 347 -9.55 -4.60 -3.71
N LEU A 348 -9.62 -5.87 -3.30
CA LEU A 348 -9.79 -6.25 -1.89
C LEU A 348 -8.62 -5.73 -1.04
N LEU A 349 -7.37 -5.94 -1.48
CA LEU A 349 -6.17 -5.46 -0.78
C LEU A 349 -6.17 -3.93 -0.65
N MET A 350 -6.45 -3.21 -1.74
CA MET A 350 -6.44 -1.73 -1.73
C MET A 350 -7.54 -1.17 -0.83
N ILE A 351 -8.72 -1.80 -0.82
CA ILE A 351 -9.81 -1.46 0.12
C ILE A 351 -9.38 -1.71 1.55
N ALA A 352 -8.82 -2.88 1.85
CA ALA A 352 -8.41 -3.26 3.20
C ALA A 352 -7.32 -2.34 3.75
N PHE A 353 -6.26 -2.10 2.98
CA PHE A 353 -5.15 -1.23 3.40
C PHE A 353 -5.58 0.23 3.56
N SER A 354 -6.37 0.75 2.62
CA SER A 354 -6.94 2.09 2.75
C SER A 354 -7.84 2.19 3.99
N PHE A 355 -8.68 1.19 4.22
CA PHE A 355 -9.58 1.19 5.37
C PHE A 355 -8.80 1.21 6.67
N VAL A 356 -7.77 0.36 6.80
CA VAL A 356 -6.89 0.33 7.97
C VAL A 356 -6.25 1.71 8.20
N TYR A 357 -5.71 2.34 7.16
CA TYR A 357 -5.11 3.68 7.26
C TYR A 357 -6.10 4.74 7.75
N PHE A 358 -7.20 4.94 7.03
CA PHE A 358 -8.18 5.99 7.35
C PHE A 358 -8.93 5.74 8.65
N ASN A 359 -9.11 4.46 9.04
CA ASN A 359 -9.81 4.14 10.28
C ASN A 359 -8.92 4.33 11.51
N PHE A 360 -7.67 3.84 11.49
CA PHE A 360 -6.85 3.70 12.70
C PHE A 360 -5.64 4.66 12.79
N PHE A 361 -5.11 5.13 11.66
CA PHE A 361 -3.81 5.83 11.64
C PHE A 361 -3.92 7.32 11.31
N GLU A 362 -4.76 7.71 10.34
CA GLU A 362 -4.75 9.07 9.77
C GLU A 362 -4.92 10.19 10.81
N ASN A 363 -5.88 10.07 11.74
CA ASN A 363 -6.15 11.09 12.76
C ASN A 363 -4.91 11.37 13.62
N LYS A 364 -4.29 10.30 14.14
CA LYS A 364 -3.12 10.39 15.01
C LYS A 364 -1.88 10.86 14.25
N LEU A 365 -1.74 10.41 13.02
CA LEU A 365 -0.65 10.80 12.12
C LEU A 365 -0.69 12.31 11.86
N ALA A 366 -1.85 12.85 11.48
CA ALA A 366 -2.01 14.27 11.19
C ALA A 366 -1.67 15.13 12.40
N MET A 367 -2.20 14.79 13.57
CA MET A 367 -1.88 15.49 14.82
C MET A 367 -0.37 15.47 15.11
N GLU A 368 0.27 14.31 15.00
CA GLU A 368 1.69 14.16 15.33
C GLU A 368 2.61 14.86 14.34
N VAL A 369 2.31 14.77 13.03
CA VAL A 369 3.04 15.50 11.99
C VAL A 369 2.92 17.00 12.19
N TYR A 370 1.71 17.51 12.45
CA TYR A 370 1.48 18.94 12.71
C TYR A 370 2.27 19.41 13.94
N ARG A 371 2.18 18.67 15.06
CA ARG A 371 2.89 19.00 16.31
C ARG A 371 4.40 19.07 16.12
N ARG A 372 4.98 18.10 15.40
CA ARG A 372 6.43 18.08 15.12
C ARG A 372 6.87 19.17 14.18
N TRP A 373 6.08 19.43 13.14
CA TRP A 373 6.38 20.50 12.20
C TRP A 373 6.33 21.88 12.89
N MET A 374 5.31 22.16 13.70
CA MET A 374 5.21 23.41 14.46
C MET A 374 6.40 23.61 15.39
N LYS A 375 6.74 22.60 16.20
CA LYS A 375 7.91 22.64 17.08
C LYS A 375 9.20 22.90 16.30
N ALA A 376 9.40 22.19 15.20
CA ALA A 376 10.60 22.32 14.40
C ALA A 376 10.68 23.67 13.66
N LYS A 377 9.53 24.24 13.29
CA LYS A 377 9.43 25.58 12.72
C LYS A 377 9.78 26.66 13.75
N GLU A 378 9.23 26.57 14.96
CA GLU A 378 9.55 27.48 16.07
C GLU A 378 11.05 27.47 16.40
N GLU A 379 11.68 26.29 16.42
CA GLU A 379 13.13 26.15 16.60
C GLU A 379 13.93 26.77 15.45
N ALA A 380 13.46 26.64 14.20
CA ALA A 380 14.14 27.22 13.04
C ALA A 380 14.01 28.75 12.99
N ASP A 381 12.83 29.29 13.32
CA ASP A 381 12.57 30.73 13.36
C ASP A 381 13.38 31.40 14.48
N ALA A 382 13.49 30.78 15.66
CA ALA A 382 14.30 31.28 16.78
C ALA A 382 15.80 31.40 16.41
N VAL A 383 16.34 30.42 15.67
CA VAL A 383 17.74 30.47 15.21
C VAL A 383 17.95 31.60 14.19
N ARG A 384 16.98 31.85 13.30
CA ARG A 384 17.06 32.96 12.34
C ARG A 384 17.05 34.33 13.03
N GLU A 385 16.25 34.49 14.08
CA GLU A 385 16.24 35.73 14.87
C GLU A 385 17.58 35.98 15.58
N GLU A 386 18.22 34.94 16.11
CA GLU A 386 19.57 35.03 16.70
C GLU A 386 20.64 35.42 15.67
N GLU A 387 20.56 34.89 14.44
CA GLU A 387 21.51 35.18 13.35
C GLU A 387 21.35 36.59 12.74
N VAL A 388 20.17 37.20 12.83
CA VAL A 388 19.91 38.57 12.37
C VAL A 388 20.28 39.63 13.43
N SER A 389 20.49 39.21 14.68
CA SER A 389 20.90 40.09 15.79
C SER A 389 22.42 40.09 16.20
N PRO A 390 23.45 39.98 15.32
CA PRO A 390 24.85 40.01 15.79
C PRO A 390 25.50 41.40 15.90
N ASP A 391 24.94 42.48 15.32
CA ASP A 391 25.68 43.76 15.14
C ASP A 391 24.98 45.02 15.68
N GLY A 392 24.06 44.86 16.65
CA GLY A 392 23.23 45.98 17.13
C GLY A 392 23.61 46.60 18.48
N GLN A 393 24.60 46.09 19.21
CA GLN A 393 24.93 46.58 20.56
C GLN A 393 26.41 46.43 20.89
N ASP A 394 27.28 47.15 20.18
CA ASP A 394 28.60 47.55 20.67
C ASP A 394 29.09 48.75 19.85
N THR A 395 28.41 49.89 20.00
CA THR A 395 28.96 51.24 19.74
C THR A 395 27.97 52.29 20.24
N GLU A 396 28.04 52.59 21.55
CA GLU A 396 28.39 53.91 22.10
C GLU A 396 28.36 53.92 23.63
#